data_AF-A0A2M7BED7-F1
#
_entry.id   AF-A0A2M7BED7-F1
#
_cell.length_a   1.000
_cell.length_b   1.000
_cell.length_c   1.000
_cell.angle_alpha   90.00
_cell.angle_beta   90.00
_cell.angle_gamma   90.00
#
_symmetry.space_group_name_H-M   'P 1'
#
loop_
_entity.id
_entity.type
_entity.pdbx_description
1 polymer ?
#
loop_
_entity_poly.entity_id
_entity_poly.type
_entity_poly.pdbx_seq_one_letter_code
_entity_poly.pdbx_strand_id
1 'polypeptide(L)'
;MAKALLKAHKRGVKVQAILDKSQKTQRYSSASFLTHSGIPTYIDEKHAIAHNKIILIDRAVVITGSFNFTKAAEEKNAENLLIIRSQELAKPYLENWQRHREHSAA
;
A
#
# COMPACT_ATOMS: atom_id res chain seq x y z
N MET A 1 0.10 -10.86 1.29
CA MET A 1 0.14 -9.69 0.36
C MET A 1 1.44 -9.48 -0.46
N ALA A 2 2.62 -9.23 0.14
CA ALA A 2 3.82 -8.75 -0.59
C ALA A 2 4.27 -9.61 -1.80
N LYS A 3 4.15 -10.94 -1.71
CA LYS A 3 4.41 -11.86 -2.84
C LYS A 3 3.50 -11.60 -4.05
N ALA A 4 2.24 -11.17 -3.83
CA ALA A 4 1.31 -10.87 -4.91
C ALA A 4 1.72 -9.59 -5.66
N LEU A 5 2.19 -8.57 -4.94
CA LEU A 5 2.75 -7.35 -5.53
C LEU A 5 4.00 -7.66 -6.36
N LEU A 6 4.90 -8.51 -5.86
CA LEU A 6 6.05 -8.98 -6.63
C LEU A 6 5.65 -9.73 -7.90
N LYS A 7 4.66 -10.62 -7.83
CA LYS A 7 4.15 -11.31 -9.02
C LYS A 7 3.57 -10.32 -10.04
N ALA A 8 2.85 -9.29 -9.60
CA ALA A 8 2.33 -8.26 -10.50
C ALA A 8 3.47 -7.46 -11.15
N HIS A 9 4.46 -7.04 -10.37
CA HIS A 9 5.64 -6.34 -10.88
C HIS A 9 6.40 -7.17 -11.92
N LYS A 10 6.61 -8.47 -11.67
CA LYS A 10 7.24 -9.40 -12.64
C LYS A 10 6.44 -9.60 -13.93
N ARG A 11 5.13 -9.34 -13.93
CA ARG A 11 4.30 -9.32 -15.15
C ARG A 11 4.38 -7.98 -15.90
N GLY A 12 5.21 -7.03 -15.45
CA GLY A 12 5.33 -5.71 -16.05
C GLY A 12 4.32 -4.68 -15.55
N VAL A 13 3.51 -5.01 -14.54
CA VAL A 13 2.59 -4.04 -13.93
C VAL A 13 3.39 -3.01 -13.13
N LYS A 14 3.08 -1.72 -13.31
CA LYS A 14 3.64 -0.66 -12.49
C LYS A 14 3.08 -0.77 -11.07
N VAL A 15 3.94 -1.08 -10.11
CA VAL A 15 3.58 -1.20 -8.69
C VAL A 15 4.39 -0.18 -7.89
N GLN A 16 3.74 0.54 -6.98
CA GLN A 16 4.38 1.46 -6.04
C GLN A 16 3.69 1.33 -4.67
N ALA A 17 4.42 1.55 -3.59
CA ALA A 17 3.88 1.45 -2.23
C ALA A 17 4.30 2.67 -1.39
N ILE A 18 3.42 3.11 -0.49
CA ILE A 18 3.74 4.07 0.58
C ILE A 18 3.47 3.35 1.89
N LEU A 19 4.41 3.45 2.84
CA LEU A 19 4.34 2.77 4.13
C LEU A 19 4.57 3.77 5.26
N ASP A 20 4.11 3.38 6.46
CA ASP A 20 4.33 4.14 7.68
C ASP A 20 5.81 4.10 8.12
N LYS A 21 6.28 5.18 8.76
CA LYS A 21 7.65 5.30 9.28
C LYS A 21 8.09 4.19 10.23
N SER A 22 7.17 3.56 10.95
CA SER A 22 7.46 2.38 11.79
C SER A 22 8.02 1.20 10.98
N GLN A 23 7.76 1.14 9.67
CA GLN A 23 8.26 0.07 8.80
C GLN A 23 9.75 0.23 8.46
N LYS A 24 10.39 1.37 8.76
CA LYS A 24 11.84 1.58 8.61
C LYS A 24 12.65 0.75 9.59
N THR A 25 12.20 0.68 10.84
CA THR A 25 12.95 0.05 11.95
C THR A 25 12.54 -1.40 12.21
N GLN A 26 11.40 -1.84 11.66
CA GLN A 26 10.99 -3.24 11.74
C GLN A 26 11.91 -4.13 10.90
N ARG A 27 12.64 -5.02 11.59
CA ARG A 27 13.52 -6.04 10.98
C ARG A 27 12.68 -6.97 10.08
N TYR A 28 13.04 -7.09 8.81
CA TYR A 28 12.31 -7.85 7.78
C TYR A 28 10.88 -7.37 7.49
N SER A 29 10.64 -6.05 7.54
CA SER A 29 9.35 -5.47 7.19
C SER A 29 8.98 -5.66 5.72
N SER A 30 7.68 -5.53 5.41
CA SER A 30 7.19 -5.46 4.03
C SER A 30 7.92 -4.41 3.19
N ALA A 31 8.39 -3.31 3.82
CA ALA A 31 9.19 -2.27 3.15
C ALA A 31 10.50 -2.82 2.59
N SER A 32 11.24 -3.55 3.43
CA SER A 32 12.51 -4.16 3.03
C SER A 32 12.30 -5.16 1.89
N PHE A 33 11.29 -6.02 1.97
CA PHE A 33 10.99 -7.00 0.93
C PHE A 33 10.66 -6.33 -0.42
N LEU A 34 9.79 -5.32 -0.43
CA LEU A 34 9.39 -4.64 -1.67
C LEU A 34 10.56 -3.90 -2.31
N THR A 35 11.34 -3.19 -1.50
CA THR A 35 12.53 -2.45 -1.96
C THR A 35 13.57 -3.38 -2.58
N HIS A 36 13.95 -4.48 -1.89
CA HIS A 36 14.88 -5.47 -2.45
C HIS A 36 14.33 -6.20 -3.68
N SER A 37 13.01 -6.20 -3.86
CA SER A 37 12.35 -6.78 -5.03
C SER A 37 12.23 -5.82 -6.21
N GLY A 38 12.81 -4.61 -6.13
CA GLY A 38 12.78 -3.60 -7.19
C GLY A 38 11.47 -2.80 -7.28
N ILE A 39 10.58 -2.93 -6.28
CA ILE A 39 9.32 -2.18 -6.26
C ILE A 39 9.56 -0.83 -5.58
N PRO A 40 9.30 0.31 -6.24
CA PRO A 40 9.38 1.63 -5.63
C PRO A 40 8.53 1.70 -4.37
N THR A 41 9.19 1.91 -3.25
CA THR A 41 8.60 1.96 -1.92
C THR A 41 8.95 3.31 -1.32
N TYR A 42 7.98 3.97 -0.71
CA TYR A 42 8.13 5.28 -0.09
C TYR A 42 7.69 5.21 1.37
N ILE A 43 8.27 6.05 2.23
CA ILE A 43 7.92 6.16 3.64
C ILE A 43 7.33 7.54 3.91
N ASP A 44 6.11 7.57 4.45
CA ASP A 44 5.47 8.80 4.94
C ASP A 44 5.92 9.06 6.38
N GLU A 45 6.86 10.00 6.54
CA GLU A 45 7.35 10.44 7.86
C GLU A 45 6.66 11.71 8.37
N LYS A 46 5.91 12.38 7.50
CA LYS A 46 5.23 13.64 7.80
C LYS A 46 4.10 13.44 8.80
N HIS A 47 3.47 12.27 8.77
CA HIS A 47 2.39 11.94 9.70
C HIS A 47 2.91 11.26 10.96
N ALA A 48 2.16 11.41 12.06
CA ALA A 48 2.38 10.62 13.26
C ALA A 48 2.20 9.12 12.96
N ILE A 49 1.14 8.78 12.23
CA ILE A 49 0.82 7.44 11.73
C ILE A 49 0.25 7.57 10.32
N ALA A 50 0.86 6.91 9.34
CA ALA A 50 0.31 6.75 7.99
C ALA A 50 -0.68 5.57 7.98
N HIS A 51 -1.96 5.85 8.26
CA HIS A 51 -2.95 4.82 8.60
C HIS A 51 -3.88 4.40 7.45
N ASN A 52 -3.59 4.84 6.22
CA ASN A 52 -4.36 4.48 5.03
C ASN A 52 -4.16 3.00 4.67
N LYS A 53 -5.26 2.26 4.56
CA LYS A 53 -5.28 0.83 4.20
C LYS A 53 -5.92 0.65 2.82
N ILE A 54 -5.25 1.19 1.80
CA ILE A 54 -5.82 1.27 0.46
C ILE A 54 -4.94 0.58 -0.57
N ILE A 55 -5.56 -0.02 -1.59
CA ILE A 55 -4.90 -0.40 -2.85
C ILE A 55 -5.72 0.20 -3.99
N LEU A 56 -5.04 0.85 -4.92
CA LEU A 56 -5.64 1.45 -6.11
C LEU A 56 -5.15 0.69 -7.34
N ILE A 57 -6.07 0.23 -8.19
CA ILE A 57 -5.75 -0.50 -9.43
C ILE A 57 -6.38 0.24 -10.61
N ASP A 58 -5.56 0.51 -11.63
CA ASP A 58 -5.93 1.08 -12.93
C ASP A 58 -6.84 2.32 -12.86
N ARG A 59 -6.73 3.11 -11.78
CA ARG A 59 -7.56 4.30 -11.51
C ARG A 59 -9.07 4.02 -11.51
N ALA A 60 -9.46 2.76 -11.30
CA ALA A 60 -10.85 2.31 -11.41
C ALA A 60 -11.30 1.42 -10.25
N VAL A 61 -10.36 0.82 -9.51
CA VAL A 61 -10.67 -0.05 -8.38
C VAL A 61 -10.02 0.48 -7.12
N VAL A 62 -10.81 0.58 -6.05
CA VAL A 62 -10.36 0.86 -4.69
C VAL A 62 -10.58 -0.38 -3.85
N ILE A 63 -9.51 -0.88 -3.25
CA ILE A 63 -9.58 -1.88 -2.19
C ILE A 63 -9.30 -1.16 -0.88
N THR A 64 -10.21 -1.27 0.10
CA THR A 64 -10.09 -0.59 1.40
C THR A 64 -10.87 -1.31 2.49
N GLY A 65 -10.70 -0.94 3.75
CA GLY A 65 -11.40 -1.51 4.90
C GLY A 65 -10.63 -1.33 6.21
N SER A 66 -10.96 -2.15 7.20
CA SER A 66 -10.17 -2.21 8.45
C SER A 66 -8.85 -2.96 8.28
N PHE A 67 -8.77 -3.80 7.23
CA PHE A 67 -7.67 -4.72 6.96
C PHE A 67 -6.31 -4.03 6.83
N ASN A 68 -5.44 -4.20 7.83
CA ASN A 68 -4.03 -3.85 7.70
C ASN A 68 -3.34 -4.90 6.81
N PHE A 69 -2.48 -4.52 5.87
CA PHE A 69 -1.80 -5.50 4.99
C PHE A 69 -0.63 -6.23 5.68
N THR A 70 -0.88 -6.78 6.87
CA THR A 70 0.07 -7.54 7.69
C THR A 70 -0.32 -9.02 7.75
N LYS A 71 0.63 -9.89 8.11
CA LYS A 71 0.35 -11.33 8.27
C LYS A 71 -0.69 -11.61 9.36
N ALA A 72 -0.67 -10.84 10.46
CA ALA A 72 -1.62 -11.01 11.54
C ALA A 72 -3.05 -10.68 11.11
N ALA A 73 -3.25 -9.63 10.32
CA ALA A 73 -4.56 -9.30 9.76
C ALA A 73 -5.04 -10.36 8.76
N GLU A 74 -4.13 -11.00 8.01
CA GLU A 74 -4.45 -12.07 7.06
C GLU A 74 -4.88 -13.38 7.74
N GLU A 75 -4.32 -13.72 8.90
CA GLU A 75 -4.50 -15.04 9.52
C GLU A 75 -5.25 -15.05 10.85
N LYS A 76 -5.34 -13.93 11.58
CA LYS A 76 -5.75 -13.93 13.00
C LYS A 76 -6.82 -12.91 13.37
N ASN A 77 -6.91 -11.79 12.66
CA ASN A 77 -7.85 -10.73 13.03
C ASN A 77 -9.20 -10.90 12.30
N ALA A 78 -10.27 -10.48 12.95
CA ALA A 78 -11.53 -10.22 12.27
C ALA A 78 -11.45 -8.83 11.60
N GLU A 79 -11.41 -8.81 10.27
CA GLU A 79 -11.21 -7.60 9.48
C GLU A 79 -12.24 -7.55 8.34
N ASN A 80 -12.62 -6.36 7.90
CA ASN A 80 -13.42 -6.18 6.70
C ASN A 80 -12.57 -5.68 5.52
N LEU A 81 -12.96 -6.10 4.32
CA LEU A 81 -12.36 -5.66 3.06
C LEU A 81 -13.47 -5.38 2.05
N LEU A 82 -13.39 -4.22 1.41
CA LEU A 82 -14.25 -3.82 0.30
C LEU A 82 -13.41 -3.77 -0.97
N ILE A 83 -14.00 -4.25 -2.06
CA ILE A 83 -13.47 -4.07 -3.42
C ILE A 83 -14.51 -3.28 -4.19
N ILE A 84 -14.22 -2.00 -4.43
CA ILE A 84 -15.14 -1.07 -5.05
C ILE A 84 -14.64 -0.76 -6.46
N ARG A 85 -15.48 -1.02 -7.47
CA ARG A 85 -15.19 -0.74 -8.88
C ARG A 85 -15.92 0.54 -9.27
N SER A 86 -15.24 1.67 -9.15
CA SER A 86 -15.77 2.99 -9.51
C SER A 86 -14.60 3.93 -9.80
N GLN A 87 -14.52 4.44 -11.03
CA GLN A 87 -13.53 5.46 -11.40
C GLN A 87 -13.77 6.77 -10.66
N GLU A 88 -15.04 7.12 -10.44
CA GLU A 88 -15.44 8.31 -9.68
C GLU A 88 -14.89 8.27 -8.26
N LEU A 89 -15.00 7.12 -7.58
CA LEU A 89 -14.44 6.94 -6.24
C LEU A 89 -12.91 6.80 -6.26
N ALA A 90 -12.35 6.13 -7.26
CA ALA A 90 -10.91 5.93 -7.36
C ALA A 90 -10.13 7.25 -7.53
N LYS A 91 -10.73 8.26 -8.18
CA LYS A 91 -10.12 9.57 -8.41
C LYS A 91 -9.69 10.29 -7.11
N PRO A 92 -10.57 10.61 -6.14
CA PRO A 92 -10.18 11.29 -4.91
C PRO A 92 -9.22 10.45 -4.05
N TYR A 93 -9.33 9.12 -4.07
CA TYR A 93 -8.36 8.24 -3.40
C TYR A 93 -6.97 8.35 -4.04
N LEU A 94 -6.90 8.38 -5.38
CA LEU A 94 -5.64 8.54 -6.10
C LEU A 94 -5.02 9.92 -5.84
N GLU A 95 -5.81 10.97 -5.84
CA GLU A 95 -5.36 12.33 -5.51
C GLU A 95 -4.81 12.41 -4.07
N ASN A 96 -5.48 11.77 -3.10
CA ASN A 96 -4.95 11.66 -1.74
C ASN A 96 -3.64 10.86 -1.71
N TRP A 97 -3.57 9.70 -2.38
CA TRP A 97 -2.36 8.89 -2.45
C TRP A 97 -1.18 9.66 -3.05
N GLN A 98 -1.41 10.43 -4.12
CA GLN A 98 -0.40 11.27 -4.75
C GLN A 98 0.12 12.37 -3.82
N ARG A 99 -0.77 13.05 -3.08
CA ARG A 99 -0.36 14.04 -2.05
C ARG A 99 0.54 13.40 -1.00
N HIS A 100 0.23 12.18 -0.55
CA HIS A 100 1.10 11.46 0.39
C HIS A 100 2.44 11.07 -0.23
N ARG A 101 2.42 10.66 -1.50
CA ARG A 101 3.64 10.29 -2.24
C ARG A 101 4.60 11.47 -2.38
N GLU A 102 4.11 12.68 -2.61
CA GLU A 102 4.92 13.88 -2.83
C GLU A 102 5.80 14.26 -1.64
N HIS A 103 5.33 14.05 -0.41
CA HIS A 103 6.12 14.33 0.80
C HIS A 103 6.80 13.09 1.39
N SER A 104 6.64 11.92 0.78
CA SER A 104 7.25 10.67 1.27
C SER A 104 8.68 10.50 0.72
N ALA A 105 9.57 9.97 1.54
CA ALA A 105 10.95 9.67 1.13
C ALA A 105 11.03 8.27 0.50
N ALA A 106 11.82 8.11 -0.56
CA ALA A 106 12.13 6.80 -1.15
C ALA A 106 13.13 6.01 -0.28
#